data_AF-A0A954VYE9-F1
#
_entry.id   AF-A0A954VYE9-F1
#
_cell.length_a   1.000
_cell.length_b   1.000
_cell.length_c   1.000
_cell.angle_alpha   90.00
_cell.angle_beta   90.00
_cell.angle_gamma   90.00
#
_symmetry.space_group_name_H-M   'P 1'
#
loop_
_entity.id
_entity.type
_entity.pdbx_description
1 polymer ?
#
loop_
_entity_poly.entity_id
_entity_poly.type
_entity_poly.pdbx_seq_one_letter_code
_entity_poly.pdbx_strand_id
1 'polypeptide(L)'
;CAASIWFDRILLVALLLGLGLLLFAKQASGKRWGWITVGCLVGLVLLNQQRFQPWAYQFLLIMLVIHTLPTQRAFLWVRALIISIYLYSAWNKFDYQFTHAIGQRFLETALQLLRIDPTSYTPEARIRMAHIFPLAEGLVGLGLLLPPLRRWAIPIGMMMHAGLIAILGPFGMNHNWGVLLWNVLSMLYLVVVFGGQRLPRESTKVDGVVDRQSQIPRWQRILIGHGNWHVVPPALVVSPALVVPPKGGMSADRTPPRGGTTNQGDVPILHLGTLAVVQLILMLALVLPVFESLGWWDHWPSWGLYSGRSPQVEVLIPADEINRLPQDALPFLSEARANEAYRRIRIAEWSLDAIAAPIYPEERFQLGVALALADAGQMDDVLVFIYHSPDRWTGQRRQEFLQSKNAIQDRAATFRMNAFPRRVTMRGHDMTGHDLTLE
;
A
#
# COMPACT_ATOMS: atom_id res chain seq x y z
N CYS A 1 13.97 -17.68 -15.82
CA CYS A 1 15.02 -18.46 -15.12
C CYS A 1 14.35 -19.38 -14.08
N ALA A 2 14.51 -20.70 -14.16
CA ALA A 2 13.81 -21.65 -13.28
C ALA A 2 14.07 -21.41 -11.78
N ALA A 3 15.25 -20.90 -11.43
CA ALA A 3 15.63 -20.57 -10.05
C ALA A 3 14.72 -19.52 -9.41
N SER A 4 14.24 -18.52 -10.16
CA SER A 4 13.34 -17.50 -9.61
C SER A 4 11.95 -18.04 -9.28
N ILE A 5 11.48 -19.06 -10.02
CA ILE A 5 10.19 -19.72 -9.77
C ILE A 5 10.27 -20.56 -8.50
N TRP A 6 11.34 -21.32 -8.32
CA TRP A 6 11.55 -22.09 -7.09
C TRP A 6 11.66 -21.18 -5.87
N PHE A 7 12.42 -20.09 -5.98
CA PHE A 7 12.56 -19.13 -4.89
C PHE A 7 11.21 -18.45 -4.55
N ASP A 8 10.42 -18.05 -5.55
CA ASP A 8 9.06 -17.53 -5.35
C ASP A 8 8.17 -18.52 -4.58
N ARG A 9 8.15 -19.81 -4.99
CA ARG A 9 7.38 -20.86 -4.33
C ARG A 9 7.83 -21.10 -2.89
N ILE A 10 9.14 -21.13 -2.63
CA ILE A 10 9.68 -21.30 -1.28
C ILE A 10 9.25 -20.14 -0.38
N LEU A 11 9.37 -18.91 -0.86
CA LEU A 11 8.94 -17.73 -0.09
C LEU A 11 7.43 -17.75 0.16
N LEU A 12 6.62 -18.18 -0.81
CA LEU A 12 5.18 -18.30 -0.65
C LEU A 12 4.80 -19.35 0.41
N VAL A 13 5.41 -20.53 0.37
CA VAL A 13 5.16 -21.58 1.37
C VAL A 13 5.61 -21.10 2.75
N ALA A 14 6.77 -20.48 2.86
CA ALA A 14 7.27 -19.91 4.11
C ALA A 14 6.36 -18.80 4.66
N LEU A 15 5.81 -17.95 3.79
CA LEU A 15 4.83 -16.92 4.15
C LEU A 15 3.56 -17.56 4.74
N LEU A 16 2.99 -18.56 4.07
CA LEU A 16 1.76 -19.24 4.53
C LEU A 16 1.98 -19.98 5.85
N LEU A 17 3.11 -20.66 6.01
CA LEU A 17 3.49 -21.30 7.27
C LEU A 17 3.70 -20.27 8.38
N GLY A 18 4.38 -19.16 8.10
CA GLY A 18 4.58 -18.06 9.05
C GLY A 18 3.25 -17.47 9.53
N LEU A 19 2.30 -17.23 8.63
CA LEU A 19 0.94 -16.78 8.96
C LEU A 19 0.17 -17.82 9.78
N GLY A 20 0.22 -19.10 9.40
CA GLY A 20 -0.44 -20.17 10.14
C GLY A 20 0.11 -20.33 11.57
N LEU A 21 1.43 -20.25 11.72
CA LEU A 21 2.09 -20.32 13.03
C LEU A 21 1.77 -19.13 13.93
N LEU A 22 1.58 -17.93 13.36
CA LEU A 22 1.18 -16.74 14.11
C LEU A 22 -0.18 -16.91 14.81
N LEU A 23 -1.09 -17.74 14.28
CA LEU A 23 -2.40 -18.01 14.92
C LEU A 23 -2.27 -18.77 16.24
N PHE A 24 -1.20 -19.55 16.41
CA PHE A 24 -0.98 -20.42 17.58
C PHE A 24 0.25 -20.02 18.40
N ALA A 25 1.00 -19.00 17.96
CA ALA A 25 2.25 -18.59 18.59
C ALA A 25 2.01 -17.95 19.96
N LYS A 26 2.79 -18.37 20.95
CA LYS A 26 2.95 -17.61 22.20
C LYS A 26 3.63 -16.26 21.89
N GLN A 27 3.35 -15.24 22.70
CA GLN A 27 3.77 -13.85 22.45
C GLN A 27 5.27 -13.68 22.11
N ALA A 28 6.16 -14.46 22.74
CA ALA A 28 7.59 -14.42 22.48
C ALA A 28 7.99 -15.03 21.12
N SER A 29 7.41 -16.18 20.72
CA SER A 29 7.69 -16.80 19.42
C SER A 29 6.98 -16.09 18.27
N GLY A 30 5.87 -15.40 18.55
CA GLY A 30 5.11 -14.63 17.56
C GLY A 30 5.93 -13.52 16.88
N LYS A 31 6.88 -12.89 17.58
CA LYS A 31 7.77 -11.89 16.97
C LYS A 31 8.67 -12.48 15.88
N ARG A 32 9.23 -13.67 16.13
CA ARG A 32 10.12 -14.35 15.16
C ARG A 32 9.35 -14.72 13.90
N TRP A 33 8.19 -15.35 14.05
CA TRP A 33 7.36 -15.73 12.91
C TRP A 33 6.82 -14.51 12.16
N GLY A 34 6.49 -13.43 12.87
CA GLY A 34 6.11 -12.15 12.26
C GLY A 34 7.17 -11.57 11.33
N TRP A 35 8.43 -11.52 11.78
CA TRP A 35 9.54 -11.04 10.95
C TRP A 35 9.86 -11.95 9.78
N ILE A 36 9.72 -13.27 9.93
CA ILE A 36 9.84 -14.22 8.81
C ILE A 36 8.78 -13.90 7.76
N THR A 37 7.51 -13.74 8.18
CA THR A 37 6.40 -13.38 7.28
C THR A 37 6.67 -12.06 6.55
N VAL A 38 7.15 -11.03 7.27
CA VAL A 38 7.56 -9.74 6.67
C VAL A 38 8.65 -9.94 5.62
N GLY A 39 9.72 -10.68 5.95
CA GLY A 39 10.83 -10.96 5.03
C GLY A 39 10.39 -11.72 3.79
N CYS A 40 9.51 -12.72 3.93
CA CYS A 40 8.95 -13.47 2.81
C CYS A 40 8.09 -12.58 1.91
N LEU A 41 7.22 -11.73 2.48
CA LEU A 41 6.38 -10.81 1.70
C LEU A 41 7.24 -9.80 0.92
N VAL A 42 8.26 -9.22 1.56
CA VAL A 42 9.22 -8.33 0.90
C VAL A 42 9.93 -9.05 -0.23
N GLY A 43 10.43 -10.26 0.01
CA GLY A 43 11.08 -11.06 -1.02
C GLY A 43 10.17 -11.35 -2.22
N LEU A 44 8.90 -11.71 -1.98
CA LEU A 44 7.92 -11.92 -3.05
C LEU A 44 7.67 -10.66 -3.88
N VAL A 45 7.56 -9.50 -3.22
CA VAL A 45 7.41 -8.20 -3.88
C VAL A 45 8.64 -7.86 -4.72
N LEU A 46 9.85 -8.11 -4.21
CA LEU A 46 11.09 -7.87 -4.96
C LEU A 46 11.24 -8.82 -6.15
N LEU A 47 10.73 -10.06 -6.04
CA LEU A 47 10.69 -11.00 -7.15
C LEU A 47 9.65 -10.63 -8.20
N ASN A 48 8.54 -10.01 -7.82
CA ASN A 48 7.51 -9.55 -8.75
C ASN A 48 6.84 -8.28 -8.22
N GLN A 49 7.22 -7.14 -8.79
CA GLN A 49 6.71 -5.82 -8.41
C GLN A 49 5.17 -5.73 -8.48
N GLN A 50 4.51 -6.51 -9.32
CA GLN A 50 3.04 -6.52 -9.40
C GLN A 50 2.36 -7.09 -8.16
N ARG A 51 3.11 -7.79 -7.29
CA ARG A 51 2.62 -8.20 -5.96
C ARG A 51 2.58 -7.03 -4.98
N PHE A 52 3.22 -5.89 -5.27
CA PHE A 52 3.22 -4.70 -4.43
C PHE A 52 1.91 -3.89 -4.53
N GLN A 53 0.79 -4.58 -4.46
CA GLN A 53 -0.53 -3.98 -4.49
C GLN A 53 -0.83 -3.24 -3.16
N PRO A 54 -1.81 -2.33 -3.14
CA PRO A 54 -2.09 -1.53 -1.94
C PRO A 54 -2.40 -2.34 -0.68
N TRP A 55 -3.14 -3.45 -0.78
CA TRP A 55 -3.41 -4.33 0.36
C TRP A 55 -2.13 -5.01 0.88
N ALA A 56 -1.22 -5.43 0.00
CA ALA A 56 0.05 -6.05 0.37
C ALA A 56 0.95 -5.03 1.08
N TYR A 57 1.00 -3.81 0.54
CA TYR A 57 1.71 -2.69 1.16
C TYR A 57 1.14 -2.34 2.55
N GLN A 58 -0.19 -2.24 2.69
CA GLN A 58 -0.85 -2.02 3.97
C GLN A 58 -0.51 -3.11 4.99
N PHE A 59 -0.58 -4.39 4.60
CA PHE A 59 -0.26 -5.51 5.50
C PHE A 59 1.20 -5.50 5.92
N LEU A 60 2.12 -5.19 5.00
CA LEU A 60 3.52 -5.04 5.31
C LEU A 60 3.74 -3.96 6.38
N LEU A 61 3.16 -2.78 6.22
CA LEU A 61 3.28 -1.69 7.19
C LEU A 61 2.67 -2.04 8.55
N ILE A 62 1.48 -2.66 8.57
CA ILE A 62 0.84 -3.09 9.81
C ILE A 62 1.67 -4.17 10.51
N MET A 63 2.20 -5.15 9.79
CA MET A 63 3.07 -6.19 10.35
C MET A 63 4.35 -5.61 10.93
N LEU A 64 4.99 -4.67 10.22
CA LEU A 64 6.14 -3.93 10.76
C LEU A 64 5.77 -3.23 12.07
N VAL A 65 4.62 -2.57 12.14
CA VAL A 65 4.16 -1.87 13.35
C VAL A 65 3.95 -2.85 14.53
N ILE A 66 3.15 -3.91 14.34
CA ILE A 66 2.76 -4.79 15.44
C ILE A 66 3.91 -5.66 15.97
N HIS A 67 4.92 -5.96 15.14
CA HIS A 67 6.06 -6.80 15.53
C HIS A 67 7.25 -6.00 16.08
N THR A 68 7.21 -4.67 15.99
CA THR A 68 8.31 -3.80 16.46
C THR A 68 7.90 -2.87 17.59
N LEU A 69 6.70 -2.30 17.52
CA LEU A 69 6.26 -1.28 18.48
C LEU A 69 5.52 -1.90 19.66
N PRO A 70 5.64 -1.31 20.87
CA PRO A 70 4.74 -1.61 21.97
C PRO A 70 3.29 -1.39 21.55
N THR A 71 2.37 -2.24 22.03
CA THR A 71 0.96 -2.28 21.62
C THR A 71 0.30 -0.90 21.58
N GLN A 72 0.53 -0.05 22.59
CA GLN A 72 -0.06 1.28 22.64
C GLN A 72 0.40 2.18 21.48
N ARG A 73 1.71 2.21 21.19
CA ARG A 73 2.27 2.95 20.05
C ARG A 73 1.85 2.32 18.73
N ALA A 74 1.77 0.99 18.67
CA ALA A 74 1.31 0.27 17.49
C ALA A 74 -0.12 0.70 17.10
N PHE A 75 -1.04 0.79 18.06
CA PHE A 75 -2.39 1.28 17.80
C PHE A 75 -2.42 2.71 17.25
N LEU A 76 -1.56 3.61 17.73
CA LEU A 76 -1.48 4.98 17.21
C LEU A 76 -1.03 5.00 15.74
N TRP A 77 0.01 4.23 15.41
CA TRP A 77 0.51 4.12 14.04
C TRP A 77 -0.48 3.44 13.10
N VAL A 78 -1.12 2.34 13.52
CA VAL A 78 -2.16 1.69 12.72
C VAL A 78 -3.34 2.65 12.49
N ARG A 79 -3.76 3.42 13.50
CA ARG A 79 -4.78 4.47 13.32
C ARG A 79 -4.37 5.50 12.27
N ALA A 80 -3.15 6.04 12.39
CA ALA A 80 -2.63 7.03 11.45
C ALA A 80 -2.57 6.48 10.02
N LEU A 81 -2.09 5.24 9.85
CA LEU A 81 -2.07 4.55 8.56
C LEU A 81 -3.48 4.39 7.98
N ILE A 82 -4.42 3.83 8.73
CA ILE A 82 -5.79 3.63 8.24
C ILE A 82 -6.45 4.97 7.88
N ILE A 83 -6.32 5.99 8.72
CA ILE A 83 -6.83 7.35 8.42
C ILE A 83 -6.21 7.88 7.12
N SER A 84 -4.89 7.73 6.95
CA SER A 84 -4.20 8.20 5.74
C SER A 84 -4.71 7.52 4.47
N ILE A 85 -5.06 6.23 4.54
CA ILE A 85 -5.62 5.49 3.40
C ILE A 85 -6.92 6.17 2.95
N TYR A 86 -7.86 6.44 3.86
CA TYR A 86 -9.11 7.13 3.53
C TYR A 86 -8.85 8.53 2.95
N LEU A 87 -7.97 9.31 3.59
CA LEU A 87 -7.73 10.70 3.16
C LEU A 87 -7.05 10.78 1.79
N TYR A 88 -6.01 9.99 1.55
CA TYR A 88 -5.30 9.97 0.26
C TYR A 88 -6.14 9.33 -0.84
N SER A 89 -6.86 8.26 -0.53
CA SER A 89 -7.76 7.61 -1.48
C SER A 89 -8.92 8.52 -1.90
N ALA A 90 -9.46 9.33 -0.97
CA ALA A 90 -10.41 10.40 -1.30
C ALA A 90 -9.76 11.53 -2.13
N TRP A 91 -8.59 12.01 -1.71
CA TRP A 91 -7.84 13.08 -2.40
C TRP A 91 -7.55 12.75 -3.86
N ASN A 92 -7.22 11.50 -4.16
CA ASN A 92 -6.95 11.02 -5.51
C ASN A 92 -8.21 10.88 -6.37
N LYS A 93 -9.41 10.87 -5.77
CA LYS A 93 -10.71 10.80 -6.47
C LYS A 93 -11.40 12.16 -6.59
N PHE A 94 -10.94 13.20 -5.88
CA PHE A 94 -11.29 14.60 -6.17
C PHE A 94 -10.55 15.09 -7.41
N ASP A 95 -10.96 14.55 -8.56
CA ASP A 95 -10.28 14.65 -9.84
C ASP A 95 -11.29 14.57 -10.99
N TYR A 96 -10.99 15.26 -12.09
CA TYR A 96 -11.79 15.25 -13.31
C TYR A 96 -11.99 13.83 -13.85
N GLN A 97 -10.91 13.06 -13.99
CA GLN A 97 -10.95 11.71 -14.55
C GLN A 97 -11.81 10.77 -13.73
N PHE A 98 -11.78 10.87 -12.40
CA PHE A 98 -12.63 10.05 -11.55
C PHE A 98 -14.11 10.34 -11.83
N THR A 99 -14.50 11.61 -11.78
CA THR A 99 -15.89 12.04 -11.90
C THR A 99 -16.47 11.87 -13.30
N HIS A 100 -15.63 11.74 -14.33
CA HIS A 100 -16.05 11.54 -15.73
C HIS A 100 -15.86 10.09 -16.23
N ALA A 101 -15.17 9.22 -15.48
CA ALA A 101 -14.95 7.84 -15.89
C ALA A 101 -15.28 6.82 -14.77
N ILE A 102 -14.34 6.54 -13.87
CA ILE A 102 -14.50 5.44 -12.91
C ILE A 102 -15.66 5.69 -11.94
N GLY A 103 -15.80 6.92 -11.45
CA GLY A 103 -16.91 7.34 -10.60
C GLY A 103 -18.26 7.27 -11.32
N GLN A 104 -18.31 7.48 -12.64
CA GLN A 104 -19.53 7.26 -13.42
C GLN A 104 -19.92 5.79 -13.45
N ARG A 105 -18.95 4.89 -13.68
CA ARG A 105 -19.23 3.44 -13.62
C ARG A 105 -19.74 3.03 -12.24
N PHE A 106 -19.15 3.56 -11.17
CA PHE A 106 -19.60 3.28 -9.80
C PHE A 106 -21.03 3.78 -9.58
N LEU A 107 -21.33 4.99 -10.04
CA LEU A 107 -22.66 5.59 -9.94
C LEU A 107 -23.70 4.81 -10.74
N GLU A 108 -23.39 4.48 -11.99
CA GLU A 108 -24.27 3.72 -12.89
C GLU A 108 -24.61 2.36 -12.28
N THR A 109 -23.62 1.61 -11.79
CA THR A 109 -23.85 0.33 -11.12
C THR A 109 -24.66 0.51 -9.83
N ALA A 110 -24.40 1.54 -9.04
CA ALA A 110 -25.17 1.81 -7.82
C ALA A 110 -26.65 2.12 -8.13
N LEU A 111 -26.93 2.93 -9.15
CA LEU A 111 -28.29 3.25 -9.59
C LEU A 111 -29.00 2.01 -10.12
N GLN A 112 -28.33 1.20 -10.95
CA GLN A 112 -28.87 -0.06 -11.47
C GLN A 112 -29.22 -1.05 -10.36
N LEU A 113 -28.37 -1.18 -9.34
CA LEU A 113 -28.66 -2.00 -8.15
C LEU A 113 -29.91 -1.52 -7.40
N LEU A 114 -30.19 -0.22 -7.42
CA LEU A 114 -31.41 0.38 -6.89
C LEU A 114 -32.58 0.38 -7.88
N ARG A 115 -32.42 -0.25 -9.06
CA ARG A 115 -33.40 -0.27 -10.16
C ARG A 115 -33.77 1.12 -10.68
N ILE A 116 -32.84 2.05 -10.63
CA ILE A 116 -32.96 3.40 -11.18
C ILE A 116 -32.19 3.43 -12.50
N ASP A 117 -32.86 3.85 -13.58
CA ASP A 117 -32.21 4.03 -14.89
C ASP A 117 -31.24 5.23 -14.84
N PRO A 118 -29.93 5.04 -15.05
CA PRO A 118 -28.97 6.15 -15.05
C PRO A 118 -29.28 7.24 -16.08
N THR A 119 -29.98 6.91 -17.18
CA THR A 119 -30.33 7.87 -18.23
C THR A 119 -31.42 8.86 -17.80
N SER A 120 -32.10 8.60 -16.67
CA SER A 120 -33.06 9.54 -16.07
C SER A 120 -32.39 10.82 -15.53
N TYR A 121 -31.07 10.83 -15.39
CA TYR A 121 -30.30 11.98 -14.94
C TYR A 121 -29.47 12.57 -16.09
N THR A 122 -29.37 13.90 -16.15
CA THR A 122 -28.50 14.57 -17.13
C THR A 122 -27.03 14.23 -16.86
N PRO A 123 -26.13 14.30 -17.88
CA PRO A 123 -24.70 14.07 -17.70
C PRO A 123 -24.09 14.93 -16.57
N GLU A 124 -24.48 16.22 -16.48
CA GLU A 124 -23.98 17.15 -15.48
C GLU A 124 -24.42 16.74 -14.07
N ALA A 125 -25.66 16.28 -13.92
CA ALA A 125 -26.17 15.77 -12.64
C ALA A 125 -25.38 14.54 -12.21
N ARG A 126 -25.11 13.60 -13.12
CA ARG A 126 -24.33 12.40 -12.82
C ARG A 126 -22.87 12.72 -12.44
N ILE A 127 -22.24 13.69 -13.11
CA ILE A 127 -20.89 14.17 -12.74
C ILE A 127 -20.89 14.74 -11.32
N ARG A 128 -21.89 15.56 -10.97
CA ARG A 128 -22.03 16.08 -9.60
C ARG A 128 -22.26 14.96 -8.59
N MET A 129 -23.12 14.01 -8.88
CA MET A 129 -23.40 12.86 -8.02
C MET A 129 -22.15 12.00 -7.78
N ALA A 130 -21.28 11.81 -8.77
CA ALA A 130 -20.05 11.02 -8.61
C ALA A 130 -19.10 11.58 -7.53
N HIS A 131 -19.21 12.85 -7.15
CA HIS A 131 -18.44 13.41 -6.03
C HIS A 131 -18.83 12.83 -4.67
N ILE A 132 -19.98 12.14 -4.55
CA ILE A 132 -20.40 11.50 -3.31
C ILE A 132 -19.39 10.46 -2.83
N PHE A 133 -18.72 9.75 -3.76
CA PHE A 133 -17.74 8.71 -3.42
C PHE A 133 -16.52 9.29 -2.68
N PRO A 134 -15.73 10.23 -3.26
CA PRO A 134 -14.62 10.85 -2.55
C PRO A 134 -15.06 11.65 -1.33
N LEU A 135 -16.24 12.29 -1.37
CA LEU A 135 -16.75 13.05 -0.23
C LEU A 135 -17.06 12.15 0.97
N ALA A 136 -17.79 11.05 0.77
CA ALA A 136 -18.07 10.10 1.84
C ALA A 136 -16.78 9.50 2.40
N GLU A 137 -15.85 9.11 1.53
CA GLU A 137 -14.57 8.53 1.92
C GLU A 137 -13.71 9.52 2.75
N GLY A 138 -13.62 10.78 2.30
CA GLY A 138 -12.89 11.84 3.00
C GLY A 138 -13.52 12.20 4.33
N LEU A 139 -14.86 12.30 4.40
CA LEU A 139 -15.59 12.56 5.64
C LEU A 139 -15.42 11.43 6.67
N VAL A 140 -15.36 10.17 6.23
CA VAL A 140 -15.02 9.04 7.10
C VAL A 140 -13.59 9.21 7.63
N GLY A 141 -12.61 9.48 6.77
CA GLY A 141 -11.22 9.71 7.18
C GLY A 141 -11.07 10.84 8.22
N LEU A 142 -11.71 12.00 7.97
CA LEU A 142 -11.73 13.14 8.89
C LEU A 142 -12.48 12.83 10.20
N GLY A 143 -13.60 12.11 10.11
CA GLY A 143 -14.37 11.67 11.26
C GLY A 143 -13.62 10.65 12.15
N LEU A 144 -12.75 9.83 11.57
CA LEU A 144 -11.89 8.91 12.32
C LEU A 144 -10.74 9.63 13.03
N LEU A 145 -10.24 10.74 12.45
CA LEU A 145 -9.22 11.58 13.06
C LEU A 145 -9.68 12.15 14.40
N LEU A 146 -10.92 12.64 14.47
CA LEU A 146 -11.50 13.28 15.65
C LEU A 146 -12.26 12.27 16.54
N PRO A 147 -11.81 11.97 17.78
CA PRO A 147 -12.42 10.97 18.64
C PRO A 147 -13.95 11.11 18.84
N PRO A 148 -14.54 12.31 19.00
CA PRO A 148 -15.98 12.47 19.15
C PRO A 148 -16.79 12.10 17.90
N LEU A 149 -16.18 12.16 16.71
CA LEU A 149 -16.84 11.88 15.43
C LEU A 149 -16.78 10.39 15.06
N ARG A 150 -15.92 9.60 15.70
CA ARG A 150 -15.77 8.15 15.44
C ARG A 150 -17.08 7.37 15.57
N ARG A 151 -17.94 7.74 16.51
CA ARG A 151 -19.27 7.12 16.69
C ARG A 151 -20.16 7.20 15.44
N TRP A 152 -19.93 8.19 14.58
CA TRP A 152 -20.59 8.36 13.30
C TRP A 152 -19.74 7.85 12.15
N ALA A 153 -18.43 8.12 12.16
CA ALA A 153 -17.52 7.71 11.09
C ALA A 153 -17.44 6.19 10.92
N ILE A 154 -17.48 5.42 12.03
CA ILE A 154 -17.45 3.94 11.99
C ILE A 154 -18.67 3.38 11.25
N PRO A 155 -19.93 3.64 11.66
CA PRO A 155 -21.09 3.09 10.96
C PRO A 155 -21.23 3.62 9.53
N ILE A 156 -20.90 4.90 9.27
CA ILE A 156 -20.89 5.45 7.91
C ILE A 156 -19.85 4.75 7.04
N GLY A 157 -18.63 4.54 7.56
CA GLY A 157 -17.58 3.79 6.86
C GLY A 157 -17.96 2.34 6.61
N MET A 158 -18.61 1.67 7.57
CA MET A 158 -19.14 0.31 7.39
C MET A 158 -20.18 0.25 6.27
N MET A 159 -21.12 1.21 6.25
CA MET A 159 -22.12 1.31 5.18
C MET A 159 -21.48 1.58 3.83
N MET A 160 -20.48 2.47 3.77
CA MET A 160 -19.71 2.77 2.56
C MET A 160 -19.04 1.51 2.00
N HIS A 161 -18.33 0.74 2.83
CA HIS A 161 -17.68 -0.51 2.39
C HIS A 161 -18.68 -1.59 1.99
N ALA A 162 -19.81 -1.71 2.69
CA ALA A 162 -20.88 -2.60 2.27
C ALA A 162 -21.43 -2.22 0.88
N GLY A 163 -21.60 -0.92 0.62
CA GLY A 163 -21.96 -0.39 -0.69
C GLY A 163 -20.90 -0.70 -1.76
N LEU A 164 -19.61 -0.53 -1.45
CA LEU A 164 -18.53 -0.91 -2.36
C LEU A 164 -18.51 -2.41 -2.66
N ILE A 165 -18.79 -3.27 -1.67
CA ILE A 165 -18.90 -4.72 -1.89
C ILE A 165 -20.10 -5.04 -2.80
N ALA A 166 -21.23 -4.34 -2.66
CA ALA A 166 -22.38 -4.53 -3.55
C ALA A 166 -22.06 -4.09 -4.98
N ILE A 167 -21.42 -2.92 -5.15
CA ILE A 167 -21.05 -2.35 -6.46
C ILE A 167 -19.96 -3.18 -7.15
N LEU A 168 -18.90 -3.53 -6.44
CA LEU A 168 -17.74 -4.24 -7.00
C LEU A 168 -17.93 -5.76 -7.04
N GLY A 169 -18.86 -6.29 -6.25
CA GLY A 169 -19.08 -7.72 -6.11
C GLY A 169 -19.87 -8.34 -7.27
N PRO A 170 -20.29 -9.60 -7.12
CA PRO A 170 -20.98 -10.36 -8.16
C PRO A 170 -22.31 -9.74 -8.63
N PHE A 171 -22.93 -8.89 -7.81
CA PHE A 171 -24.18 -8.21 -8.16
C PHE A 171 -23.97 -6.96 -9.03
N GLY A 172 -22.75 -6.45 -9.13
CA GLY A 172 -22.40 -5.28 -9.91
C GLY A 172 -21.30 -5.59 -10.93
N MET A 173 -20.09 -5.11 -10.67
CA MET A 173 -18.97 -5.17 -11.62
C MET A 173 -18.25 -6.53 -11.66
N ASN A 174 -18.59 -7.48 -10.78
CA ASN A 174 -17.98 -8.80 -10.68
C ASN A 174 -16.44 -8.76 -10.62
N HIS A 175 -15.91 -7.89 -9.77
CA HIS A 175 -14.49 -7.65 -9.61
C HIS A 175 -13.80 -8.75 -8.80
N ASN A 176 -12.46 -8.73 -8.74
CA ASN A 176 -11.67 -9.79 -8.10
C ASN A 176 -11.97 -9.93 -6.58
N TRP A 177 -12.05 -11.18 -6.11
CA TRP A 177 -12.30 -11.52 -4.70
C TRP A 177 -11.34 -10.87 -3.70
N GLY A 178 -10.08 -10.65 -4.07
CA GLY A 178 -9.11 -9.95 -3.22
C GLY A 178 -9.57 -8.54 -2.81
N VAL A 179 -10.23 -7.83 -3.73
CA VAL A 179 -10.78 -6.49 -3.47
C VAL A 179 -11.98 -6.55 -2.52
N LEU A 180 -12.85 -7.56 -2.67
CA LEU A 180 -14.01 -7.74 -1.80
C LEU A 180 -13.57 -8.10 -0.38
N LEU A 181 -12.63 -9.05 -0.24
CA LEU A 181 -12.08 -9.45 1.05
C LEU A 181 -11.38 -8.26 1.75
N TRP A 182 -10.69 -7.43 0.99
CA TRP A 182 -10.04 -6.24 1.54
C TRP A 182 -11.04 -5.17 2.02
N ASN A 183 -12.20 -5.04 1.38
CA ASN A 183 -13.29 -4.18 1.89
C ASN A 183 -13.89 -4.74 3.19
N VAL A 184 -14.10 -6.07 3.29
CA VAL A 184 -14.54 -6.70 4.54
C VAL A 184 -13.54 -6.45 5.66
N LEU A 185 -12.25 -6.61 5.38
CA LEU A 185 -11.20 -6.34 6.34
C LEU A 185 -11.14 -4.85 6.74
N SER A 186 -11.41 -3.95 5.80
CA SER A 186 -11.50 -2.51 6.09
C SER A 186 -12.61 -2.22 7.10
N MET A 187 -13.78 -2.88 7.00
CA MET A 187 -14.84 -2.79 8.01
C MET A 187 -14.39 -3.31 9.38
N LEU A 188 -13.64 -4.43 9.42
CA LEU A 188 -13.09 -4.95 10.67
C LEU A 188 -12.10 -3.96 11.30
N TYR A 189 -11.25 -3.29 10.50
CA TYR A 189 -10.36 -2.25 11.02
C TYR A 189 -11.12 -1.09 11.65
N LEU A 190 -12.23 -0.63 11.06
CA LEU A 190 -13.06 0.42 11.65
C LEU A 190 -13.52 0.06 13.07
N VAL A 191 -13.97 -1.17 13.28
CA VAL A 191 -14.45 -1.62 14.60
C VAL A 191 -13.29 -1.89 15.57
N VAL A 192 -12.28 -2.66 15.15
CA VAL A 192 -11.20 -3.10 16.04
C VAL A 192 -10.27 -1.97 16.43
N VAL A 193 -9.93 -1.09 15.48
CA VAL A 193 -8.92 -0.04 15.69
C VAL A 193 -9.56 1.22 16.32
N PHE A 194 -10.84 1.50 16.02
CA PHE A 194 -11.51 2.74 16.43
C PHE A 194 -12.72 2.55 17.38
N GLY A 195 -13.26 1.34 17.51
CA GLY A 195 -14.54 1.07 18.16
C GLY A 195 -14.60 1.16 19.69
N GLY A 196 -13.48 1.18 20.41
CA GLY A 196 -13.56 1.38 21.86
C GLY A 196 -12.38 0.93 22.72
N GLN A 197 -11.25 1.64 22.65
CA GLN A 197 -10.24 1.55 23.71
C GLN A 197 -9.88 2.95 24.22
N ARG A 198 -10.20 3.21 25.51
CA ARG A 198 -9.36 4.12 26.31
C ARG A 198 -7.99 3.47 26.27
N LEU A 199 -6.97 4.18 25.78
CA LEU A 199 -5.59 3.70 25.87
C LEU A 199 -5.36 3.23 27.31
N PRO A 200 -4.77 2.04 27.55
CA PRO A 200 -4.45 1.60 28.90
C PRO A 200 -3.68 2.72 29.59
N ARG A 201 -4.25 3.31 30.64
CA ARG A 201 -3.49 4.24 31.47
C ARG A 201 -2.32 3.43 32.01
N GLU A 202 -1.11 3.93 31.82
CA GLU A 202 0.05 3.45 32.56
C GLU A 202 -0.33 3.57 34.03
N SER A 203 -0.54 2.44 34.70
CA SER A 203 -0.62 2.45 36.15
C SER A 203 0.80 2.65 36.63
N THR A 204 1.27 3.90 36.67
CA THR A 204 2.27 4.26 37.65
C THR A 204 1.62 4.02 39.01
N LYS A 205 1.81 2.81 39.56
CA LYS A 205 1.72 2.58 40.98
C LYS A 205 2.83 3.43 41.59
N VAL A 206 2.52 4.71 41.82
CA VAL A 206 3.19 5.48 42.85
C VAL A 206 2.42 5.15 44.10
N ASP A 207 3.01 4.30 44.92
CA ASP A 207 2.44 3.93 46.21
C ASP A 207 2.15 5.21 47.02
N GLY A 208 0.89 5.40 47.41
CA GLY A 208 0.53 6.26 48.54
C GLY A 208 0.04 7.69 48.27
N VAL A 209 -0.23 8.13 47.03
CA VAL A 209 -0.89 9.45 46.82
C VAL A 209 -2.31 9.26 46.32
N VAL A 210 -3.27 9.53 47.20
CA VAL A 210 -4.70 9.60 46.90
C VAL A 210 -4.93 10.60 45.76
N ASP A 211 -5.36 10.10 44.60
CA ASP A 211 -5.72 10.90 43.44
C ASP A 211 -6.97 11.74 43.76
N ARG A 212 -6.74 13.03 44.02
CA ARG A 212 -7.77 14.02 44.34
C ARG A 212 -8.46 14.57 43.08
N GLN A 213 -8.47 13.84 41.95
CA GLN A 213 -9.18 14.23 40.71
C GLN A 213 -10.61 13.66 40.57
N SER A 214 -11.15 12.99 41.58
CA SER A 214 -12.47 12.36 41.51
C SER A 214 -13.68 13.32 41.63
N GLN A 215 -13.48 14.64 41.75
CA GLN A 215 -14.57 15.62 41.94
C GLN A 215 -14.70 16.72 40.87
N ILE A 216 -14.26 16.48 39.63
CA ILE A 216 -14.46 17.45 38.53
C ILE A 216 -15.66 17.06 37.65
N PRO A 217 -16.73 17.89 37.56
CA PRO A 217 -17.88 17.67 36.70
C PRO A 217 -17.50 17.46 35.22
N ARG A 218 -18.29 16.65 34.53
CA ARG A 218 -17.98 16.11 33.18
C ARG A 218 -17.69 17.20 32.12
N TRP A 219 -18.23 18.40 32.28
CA TRP A 219 -18.04 19.53 31.37
C TRP A 219 -16.71 20.28 31.59
N GLN A 220 -16.17 20.32 32.81
CA GLN A 220 -14.84 20.91 33.06
C GLN A 220 -13.70 20.05 32.50
N ARG A 221 -13.93 18.75 32.24
CA ARG A 221 -12.96 17.88 31.57
C ARG A 221 -12.83 18.13 30.06
N ILE A 222 -13.79 18.82 29.45
CA ILE A 222 -13.80 19.14 28.02
C ILE A 222 -12.95 20.39 27.74
N LEU A 223 -12.78 21.27 28.74
CA LEU A 223 -11.98 22.49 28.64
C LEU A 223 -10.50 22.30 29.04
N ILE A 224 -10.19 21.26 29.82
CA ILE A 224 -8.80 20.88 30.14
C ILE A 224 -8.33 19.86 29.10
N GLY A 225 -8.29 20.29 27.85
CA GLY A 225 -7.54 19.63 26.79
C GLY A 225 -6.05 19.92 26.96
N HIS A 226 -5.39 19.25 27.90
CA HIS A 226 -3.93 19.20 27.96
C HIS A 226 -3.47 17.76 27.72
N GLY A 227 -3.40 17.40 26.43
CA GLY A 227 -2.26 16.64 25.98
C GLY A 227 -1.05 17.56 26.07
N ASN A 228 -0.10 17.24 26.93
CA ASN A 228 1.24 17.82 26.87
C ASN A 228 1.87 17.42 25.54
N TRP A 229 1.61 18.21 24.49
CA TRP A 229 2.42 18.23 23.30
C TRP A 229 3.68 19.04 23.61
N HIS A 230 4.57 18.47 24.40
CA HIS A 230 5.98 18.86 24.29
C HIS A 230 6.53 18.10 23.08
N VAL A 231 6.48 18.76 21.93
CA VAL A 231 7.40 18.46 20.83
C VAL A 231 8.79 18.82 21.36
N VAL A 232 9.48 17.85 21.96
CA VAL A 232 10.92 17.96 22.18
C VAL A 232 11.55 17.50 20.85
N PRO A 233 12.18 18.40 20.06
CA PRO A 233 12.99 17.95 18.93
C PRO A 233 14.11 17.05 19.49
N PRO A 234 14.62 16.07 18.72
CA PRO A 234 15.66 15.18 19.21
C PRO A 234 16.97 15.95 19.35
N ALA A 235 17.17 16.62 20.48
CA ALA A 235 18.47 17.09 20.90
C ALA A 235 19.25 15.89 21.47
N LEU A 236 20.43 15.66 20.91
CA LEU A 236 21.42 14.70 21.37
C LEU A 236 21.58 14.77 22.89
N VAL A 237 21.17 13.72 23.59
CA VAL A 237 21.54 13.52 25.00
C VAL A 237 22.87 12.77 25.02
N VAL A 238 23.95 13.52 25.01
CA VAL A 238 25.21 13.10 25.61
C VAL A 238 25.06 13.37 27.12
N SER A 239 25.03 12.32 27.93
CA SER A 239 25.35 12.39 29.37
C SER A 239 26.85 12.15 29.54
N PRO A 240 27.55 12.71 30.55
CA PRO A 240 27.28 12.35 31.96
C PRO A 240 27.59 13.46 33.01
N ALA A 241 27.49 13.07 34.29
CA ALA A 241 27.87 13.79 35.53
C ALA A 241 26.73 14.58 36.20
N LEU A 242 26.51 14.59 37.53
CA LEU A 242 27.23 14.06 38.69
C LEU A 242 26.19 14.03 39.84
N VAL A 243 25.96 12.90 40.52
CA VAL A 243 25.15 12.89 41.75
C VAL A 243 26.08 12.77 42.95
N VAL A 244 26.12 13.82 43.77
CA VAL A 244 26.84 13.86 45.05
C VAL A 244 26.05 13.04 46.09
N PRO A 245 26.66 12.15 46.89
CA PRO A 245 25.96 11.49 47.97
C PRO A 245 25.97 12.37 49.26
N PRO A 246 24.91 12.34 50.09
CA PRO A 246 24.96 12.97 51.40
C PRO A 246 25.76 12.11 52.38
N LYS A 247 26.54 12.78 53.23
CA LYS A 247 27.38 12.18 54.28
C LYS A 247 26.54 11.60 55.42
N GLY A 248 26.75 10.32 55.70
CA GLY A 248 27.04 9.74 57.02
C GLY A 248 26.06 9.92 58.19
N GLY A 249 25.50 8.79 58.64
CA GLY A 249 24.98 8.58 60.00
C GLY A 249 24.83 7.08 60.28
N MET A 250 25.68 6.54 61.16
CA MET A 250 25.77 5.12 61.54
C MET A 250 24.53 4.62 62.32
N SER A 251 24.08 3.41 62.01
CA SER A 251 23.59 2.45 63.00
C SER A 251 23.69 1.04 62.41
N ALA A 252 24.30 0.14 63.18
CA ALA A 252 24.55 -1.25 62.86
C ALA A 252 23.26 -2.09 62.88
N ASP A 253 23.43 -3.30 62.35
CA ASP A 253 22.55 -4.46 62.44
C ASP A 253 21.53 -4.64 61.31
N ARG A 254 21.93 -5.46 60.32
CA ARG A 254 21.10 -6.49 59.65
C ARG A 254 21.97 -7.26 58.66
N THR A 255 21.92 -8.58 58.78
CA THR A 255 22.45 -9.57 57.84
C THR A 255 22.00 -9.28 56.40
N PRO A 256 22.87 -9.46 55.39
CA PRO A 256 22.50 -9.18 54.01
C PRO A 256 21.55 -10.29 53.50
N PRO A 257 20.39 -9.96 52.90
CA PRO A 257 19.71 -10.91 52.06
C PRO A 257 20.54 -11.08 50.77
N ARG A 258 20.67 -12.34 50.33
CA ARG A 258 21.31 -12.72 49.07
C ARG A 258 20.87 -11.79 47.93
N GLY A 259 21.84 -11.13 47.31
CA GLY A 259 21.63 -10.25 46.17
C GLY A 259 20.97 -10.99 45.01
N GLY A 260 19.70 -10.69 44.77
CA GLY A 260 19.11 -10.80 43.44
C GLY A 260 19.56 -9.59 42.65
N THR A 261 20.51 -9.78 41.74
CA THR A 261 20.86 -8.79 40.73
C THR A 261 19.62 -8.58 39.86
N THR A 262 18.88 -7.50 40.11
CA THR A 262 17.93 -6.97 39.13
C THR A 262 18.75 -6.48 37.96
N ASN A 263 18.69 -7.22 36.85
CA ASN A 263 19.12 -6.74 35.54
C ASN A 263 18.39 -5.42 35.26
N GLN A 264 19.03 -4.30 35.56
CA GLN A 264 18.68 -3.02 34.95
C GLN A 264 18.98 -3.21 33.45
N GLY A 265 17.91 -3.25 32.68
CA GLY A 265 17.93 -3.68 31.29
C GLY A 265 18.80 -2.79 30.43
N ASP A 266 19.94 -3.32 30.01
CA ASP A 266 20.57 -2.92 28.76
C ASP A 266 19.55 -3.17 27.64
N VAL A 267 18.86 -2.11 27.20
CA VAL A 267 18.10 -2.18 25.95
C VAL A 267 19.15 -2.25 24.84
N PRO A 268 19.27 -3.38 24.11
CA PRO A 268 20.36 -3.55 23.17
C PRO A 268 20.31 -2.45 22.11
N ILE A 269 21.43 -1.81 21.78
CA ILE A 269 21.55 -0.75 20.77
C ILE A 269 20.90 -1.15 19.43
N LEU A 270 20.94 -2.44 19.09
CA LEU A 270 20.29 -3.02 17.92
C LEU A 270 18.76 -2.79 17.90
N HIS A 271 18.10 -2.83 19.05
CA HIS A 271 16.65 -2.58 19.16
C HIS A 271 16.28 -1.11 18.93
N LEU A 272 17.16 -0.15 19.31
CA LEU A 272 16.94 1.27 19.04
C LEU A 272 17.01 1.57 17.52
N GLY A 273 17.98 0.97 16.83
CA GLY A 273 18.13 1.12 15.38
C GLY A 273 16.92 0.63 14.60
N THR A 274 16.42 -0.58 14.90
CA THR A 274 15.23 -1.15 14.24
C THR A 274 13.98 -0.29 14.47
N LEU A 275 13.80 0.22 15.69
CA LEU A 275 12.67 1.09 16.02
C LEU A 275 12.65 2.38 15.19
N ALA A 276 13.80 3.06 15.10
CA ALA A 276 13.94 4.29 14.33
C ALA A 276 13.69 4.06 12.83
N VAL A 277 14.21 2.97 12.27
CA VAL A 277 13.99 2.60 10.86
C VAL A 277 12.51 2.37 10.56
N VAL A 278 11.81 1.62 11.42
CA VAL A 278 10.38 1.35 11.22
C VAL A 278 9.57 2.64 11.31
N GLN A 279 9.85 3.49 12.29
CA GLN A 279 9.18 4.79 12.40
C GLN A 279 9.44 5.68 11.19
N LEU A 280 10.66 5.69 10.64
CA LEU A 280 10.97 6.40 9.41
C LEU A 280 10.16 5.86 8.22
N ILE A 281 10.10 4.54 8.04
CA ILE A 281 9.28 3.91 6.98
C ILE A 281 7.81 4.35 7.10
N LEU A 282 7.27 4.37 8.32
CA LEU A 282 5.89 4.79 8.56
C LEU A 282 5.67 6.28 8.29
N MET A 283 6.60 7.14 8.69
CA MET A 283 6.54 8.57 8.35
C MET A 283 6.56 8.78 6.84
N LEU A 284 7.43 8.07 6.12
CA LEU A 284 7.47 8.12 4.65
C LEU A 284 6.16 7.62 4.04
N ALA A 285 5.58 6.54 4.56
CA ALA A 285 4.29 6.03 4.11
C ALA A 285 3.13 7.02 4.33
N LEU A 286 3.24 7.91 5.32
CA LEU A 286 2.25 8.95 5.59
C LEU A 286 2.48 10.23 4.78
N VAL A 287 3.72 10.57 4.43
CA VAL A 287 4.08 11.86 3.82
C VAL A 287 4.25 11.76 2.31
N LEU A 288 4.91 10.71 1.81
CA LEU A 288 5.22 10.58 0.40
C LEU A 288 4.01 10.55 -0.56
N PRO A 289 2.82 10.03 -0.17
CA PRO A 289 1.62 10.10 -1.00
C PRO A 289 1.24 11.52 -1.46
N VAL A 290 1.63 12.57 -0.74
CA VAL A 290 1.39 13.98 -1.14
C VAL A 290 2.06 14.29 -2.48
N PHE A 291 3.18 13.64 -2.80
CA PHE A 291 3.97 13.91 -4.00
C PHE A 291 3.55 13.06 -5.22
N GLU A 292 2.49 12.24 -5.11
CA GLU A 292 1.92 11.49 -6.24
C GLU A 292 1.55 12.42 -7.38
N SER A 293 0.90 13.55 -7.07
CA SER A 293 0.40 14.48 -8.08
C SER A 293 1.50 15.22 -8.83
N LEU A 294 2.73 15.22 -8.28
CA LEU A 294 3.93 15.74 -8.93
C LEU A 294 4.67 14.68 -9.74
N GLY A 295 4.20 13.42 -9.73
CA GLY A 295 4.86 12.29 -10.39
C GLY A 295 6.13 11.82 -9.69
N TRP A 296 6.36 12.21 -8.42
CA TRP A 296 7.56 11.83 -7.67
C TRP A 296 7.36 10.57 -6.82
N TRP A 297 6.12 10.12 -6.66
CA TRP A 297 5.76 8.93 -5.90
C TRP A 297 4.69 8.13 -6.64
N ASP A 298 4.72 6.81 -6.46
CA ASP A 298 3.88 5.89 -7.22
C ASP A 298 2.41 5.90 -6.76
N HIS A 299 1.51 5.55 -7.68
CA HIS A 299 0.06 5.57 -7.45
C HIS A 299 -0.38 4.61 -6.34
N TRP A 300 0.14 3.37 -6.31
CA TRP A 300 -0.27 2.36 -5.33
C TRP A 300 0.19 2.68 -3.89
N PRO A 301 1.47 3.00 -3.64
CA PRO A 301 1.93 3.50 -2.34
C PRO A 301 1.25 4.81 -1.89
N SER A 302 0.65 5.55 -2.82
CA SER A 302 -0.11 6.78 -2.56
C SER A 302 -1.59 6.56 -2.29
N TRP A 303 -2.04 5.30 -2.19
CA TRP A 303 -3.45 4.93 -1.98
C TRP A 303 -4.37 5.44 -3.09
N GLY A 304 -3.85 5.71 -4.29
CA GLY A 304 -4.55 6.25 -5.45
C GLY A 304 -5.42 5.24 -6.20
N LEU A 305 -6.16 4.41 -5.47
CA LEU A 305 -6.99 3.34 -6.00
C LEU A 305 -8.22 3.87 -6.70
N TYR A 306 -8.53 3.28 -7.86
CA TYR A 306 -9.72 3.64 -8.66
C TYR A 306 -9.80 5.14 -8.99
N SER A 307 -8.68 5.85 -9.01
CA SER A 307 -8.61 7.29 -9.29
C SER A 307 -8.69 7.60 -10.80
N GLY A 308 -8.26 6.65 -11.64
CA GLY A 308 -8.12 6.86 -13.08
C GLY A 308 -6.87 7.66 -13.48
N ARG A 309 -6.06 8.07 -12.50
CA ARG A 309 -4.90 8.96 -12.70
C ARG A 309 -3.66 8.25 -13.24
N SER A 310 -3.62 6.92 -13.19
CA SER A 310 -2.48 6.14 -13.66
C SER A 310 -2.16 6.42 -15.13
N PRO A 311 -0.88 6.57 -15.47
CA PRO A 311 -0.45 6.62 -16.87
C PRO A 311 -0.80 5.30 -17.57
N GLN A 312 -1.06 5.39 -18.86
CA GLN A 312 -1.39 4.25 -19.71
C GLN A 312 -0.38 4.16 -20.84
N VAL A 313 0.07 2.93 -21.14
CA VAL A 313 0.98 2.66 -22.25
C VAL A 313 0.29 1.70 -23.21
N GLU A 314 0.13 2.14 -24.45
CA GLU A 314 -0.35 1.30 -25.54
C GLU A 314 0.84 0.81 -26.34
N VAL A 315 0.97 -0.52 -26.44
CA VAL A 315 2.03 -1.19 -27.19
C VAL A 315 1.44 -1.74 -28.48
N LEU A 316 2.05 -1.39 -29.59
CA LEU A 316 1.64 -1.80 -30.93
C LEU A 316 2.75 -2.65 -31.55
N ILE A 317 2.37 -3.85 -31.98
CA ILE A 317 3.27 -4.86 -32.53
C ILE A 317 3.07 -4.92 -34.06
N PRO A 318 4.15 -4.91 -34.87
CA PRO A 318 4.06 -5.10 -36.31
C PRO A 318 3.32 -6.38 -36.68
N ALA A 319 2.38 -6.32 -37.62
CA ALA A 319 1.48 -7.42 -37.93
C ALA A 319 2.19 -8.68 -38.45
N ASP A 320 3.30 -8.49 -39.16
CA ASP A 320 4.18 -9.52 -39.71
C ASP A 320 5.09 -10.17 -38.66
N GLU A 321 5.26 -9.55 -37.49
CA GLU A 321 6.14 -10.03 -36.41
C GLU A 321 5.39 -10.68 -35.25
N ILE A 322 4.06 -10.66 -35.25
CA ILE A 322 3.21 -11.22 -34.19
C ILE A 322 3.54 -12.69 -33.89
N ASN A 323 3.87 -13.48 -34.90
CA ASN A 323 4.18 -14.90 -34.73
C ASN A 323 5.49 -15.15 -33.95
N ARG A 324 6.30 -14.11 -33.73
CA ARG A 324 7.52 -14.18 -32.90
C ARG A 324 7.25 -13.86 -31.43
N LEU A 325 6.05 -13.39 -31.09
CA LEU A 325 5.68 -13.12 -29.70
C LEU A 325 5.55 -14.42 -28.88
N PRO A 326 5.67 -14.33 -27.54
CA PRO A 326 5.30 -15.42 -26.65
C PRO A 326 3.88 -15.94 -26.92
N GLN A 327 3.69 -17.26 -26.90
CA GLN A 327 2.40 -17.88 -27.25
C GLN A 327 1.26 -17.45 -26.32
N ASP A 328 1.57 -17.20 -25.04
CA ASP A 328 0.64 -16.71 -24.03
C ASP A 328 0.24 -15.24 -24.21
N ALA A 329 1.01 -14.45 -24.98
CA ALA A 329 0.67 -13.08 -25.32
C ALA A 329 -0.35 -12.97 -26.48
N LEU A 330 -0.39 -13.96 -27.38
CA LEU A 330 -1.20 -13.92 -28.61
C LEU A 330 -2.71 -13.68 -28.39
N PRO A 331 -3.37 -14.29 -27.37
CA PRO A 331 -4.80 -14.06 -27.11
C PRO A 331 -5.13 -12.60 -26.75
N PHE A 332 -4.14 -11.82 -26.31
CA PHE A 332 -4.32 -10.45 -25.85
C PHE A 332 -4.10 -9.41 -26.96
N LEU A 333 -3.84 -9.83 -28.20
CA LEU A 333 -3.80 -8.92 -29.34
C LEU A 333 -5.22 -8.46 -29.72
N SER A 334 -5.36 -7.20 -30.12
CA SER A 334 -6.59 -6.65 -30.69
C SER A 334 -7.01 -7.44 -31.92
N GLU A 335 -8.32 -7.48 -32.21
CA GLU A 335 -8.83 -8.12 -33.43
C GLU A 335 -8.10 -7.60 -34.67
N ALA A 336 -7.77 -8.51 -35.59
CA ALA A 336 -7.12 -8.12 -36.84
C ALA A 336 -8.13 -7.41 -37.73
N ARG A 337 -7.79 -6.20 -38.20
CA ARG A 337 -8.56 -5.52 -39.23
C ARG A 337 -7.80 -5.54 -40.56
N ALA A 338 -8.55 -5.46 -41.66
CA ALA A 338 -7.95 -5.42 -42.99
C ALA A 338 -6.98 -4.24 -43.10
N ASN A 339 -5.77 -4.49 -43.61
CA ASN A 339 -4.71 -3.51 -43.86
C ASN A 339 -4.12 -2.81 -42.62
N GLU A 340 -4.30 -3.35 -41.40
CA GLU A 340 -3.60 -2.84 -40.21
C GLU A 340 -2.14 -3.33 -40.17
N ALA A 341 -1.19 -2.39 -40.29
CA ALA A 341 0.25 -2.69 -40.19
C ALA A 341 0.70 -3.04 -38.75
N TYR A 342 -0.10 -2.64 -37.75
CA TYR A 342 0.20 -2.86 -36.34
C TYR A 342 -1.03 -3.36 -35.59
N ARG A 343 -0.82 -4.25 -34.62
CA ARG A 343 -1.88 -4.69 -33.69
C ARG A 343 -1.54 -4.32 -32.26
N ARG A 344 -2.54 -3.84 -31.53
CA ARG A 344 -2.40 -3.47 -30.11
C ARG A 344 -2.38 -4.73 -29.25
N ILE A 345 -1.44 -4.83 -28.32
CA ILE A 345 -1.47 -5.85 -27.27
C ILE A 345 -2.06 -5.30 -25.97
N ARG A 346 -3.04 -6.01 -25.39
CA ARG A 346 -3.74 -5.64 -24.16
C ARG A 346 -2.98 -6.15 -22.92
N ILE A 347 -1.82 -5.54 -22.65
CA ILE A 347 -0.88 -5.97 -21.58
C ILE A 347 -1.50 -6.00 -20.17
N ALA A 348 -2.50 -5.14 -19.89
CA ALA A 348 -3.18 -5.12 -18.61
C ALA A 348 -4.08 -6.36 -18.40
N GLU A 349 -4.74 -6.82 -19.45
CA GLU A 349 -5.56 -8.04 -19.44
C GLU A 349 -4.67 -9.27 -19.38
N TRP A 350 -3.58 -9.27 -20.16
CA TRP A 350 -2.58 -10.35 -20.11
C TRP A 350 -2.02 -10.54 -18.70
N SER A 351 -1.69 -9.45 -18.03
CA SER A 351 -1.24 -9.48 -16.63
C SER A 351 -2.26 -10.14 -15.69
N LEU A 352 -3.55 -9.79 -15.84
CA LEU A 352 -4.60 -10.35 -14.99
C LEU A 352 -4.81 -11.84 -15.26
N ASP A 353 -4.75 -12.27 -16.51
CA ASP A 353 -4.89 -13.68 -16.88
C ASP A 353 -3.69 -14.51 -16.43
N ALA A 354 -2.47 -14.05 -16.74
CA ALA A 354 -1.25 -14.82 -16.49
C ALA A 354 -0.92 -15.00 -15.00
N ILE A 355 -1.19 -13.98 -14.17
CA ILE A 355 -0.76 -13.98 -12.75
C ILE A 355 -1.82 -13.50 -11.75
N ALA A 356 -3.08 -13.32 -12.17
CA ALA A 356 -4.17 -12.85 -11.32
C ALA A 356 -3.88 -11.51 -10.61
N ALA A 357 -3.03 -10.67 -11.19
CA ALA A 357 -2.66 -9.37 -10.66
C ALA A 357 -2.77 -8.29 -11.75
N PRO A 358 -3.25 -7.08 -11.40
CA PRO A 358 -3.22 -5.97 -12.34
C PRO A 358 -1.79 -5.59 -12.70
N ILE A 359 -1.63 -4.98 -13.86
CA ILE A 359 -0.37 -4.36 -14.25
C ILE A 359 0.02 -3.27 -13.24
N TYR A 360 1.32 -3.18 -12.91
CA TYR A 360 1.77 -2.11 -12.01
C TYR A 360 1.49 -0.75 -12.68
N PRO A 361 0.82 0.20 -11.99
CA PRO A 361 0.15 1.33 -12.62
C PRO A 361 1.11 2.49 -12.90
N GLU A 362 2.31 2.17 -13.37
CA GLU A 362 3.34 3.14 -13.66
C GLU A 362 3.88 2.95 -15.08
N GLU A 363 4.18 4.08 -15.71
CA GLU A 363 4.68 4.15 -17.07
C GLU A 363 5.94 3.28 -17.23
N ARG A 364 6.90 3.43 -16.33
CA ARG A 364 8.19 2.72 -16.37
C ARG A 364 8.04 1.20 -16.35
N PHE A 365 7.07 0.67 -15.61
CA PHE A 365 6.84 -0.77 -15.57
C PHE A 365 6.26 -1.25 -16.90
N GLN A 366 5.29 -0.50 -17.44
CA GLN A 366 4.66 -0.84 -18.72
C GLN A 366 5.64 -0.71 -19.91
N LEU A 367 6.54 0.27 -19.89
CA LEU A 367 7.65 0.35 -20.87
C LEU A 367 8.59 -0.85 -20.74
N GLY A 368 8.89 -1.30 -19.52
CA GLY A 368 9.65 -2.54 -19.31
C GLY A 368 8.98 -3.77 -19.93
N VAL A 369 7.65 -3.85 -19.89
CA VAL A 369 6.88 -4.90 -20.58
C VAL A 369 7.00 -4.76 -22.11
N ALA A 370 6.91 -3.53 -22.64
CA ALA A 370 7.08 -3.27 -24.07
C ALA A 370 8.49 -3.69 -24.56
N LEU A 371 9.53 -3.37 -23.79
CA LEU A 371 10.90 -3.81 -24.07
C LEU A 371 11.03 -5.34 -24.04
N ALA A 372 10.42 -6.00 -23.05
CA ALA A 372 10.44 -7.45 -22.96
C ALA A 372 9.75 -8.14 -24.16
N LEU A 373 8.64 -7.57 -24.65
CA LEU A 373 7.97 -8.04 -25.86
C LEU A 373 8.83 -7.81 -27.10
N ALA A 374 9.48 -6.64 -27.19
CA ALA A 374 10.38 -6.31 -28.29
C ALA A 374 11.60 -7.24 -28.33
N ASP A 375 12.20 -7.53 -27.19
CA ASP A 375 13.30 -8.48 -27.04
C ASP A 375 12.85 -9.91 -27.38
N ALA A 376 11.70 -10.35 -26.87
CA ALA A 376 11.19 -11.70 -27.08
C ALA A 376 10.88 -11.98 -28.56
N GLY A 377 10.30 -11.01 -29.27
CA GLY A 377 10.03 -11.15 -30.70
C GLY A 377 11.15 -10.67 -31.62
N GLN A 378 12.30 -10.28 -31.06
CA GLN A 378 13.45 -9.76 -31.82
C GLN A 378 13.07 -8.65 -32.81
N MET A 379 12.33 -7.66 -32.31
CA MET A 379 11.71 -6.60 -33.12
C MET A 379 12.22 -5.22 -32.72
N ASP A 380 12.57 -4.40 -33.71
CA ASP A 380 13.03 -3.03 -33.52
C ASP A 380 11.93 -1.98 -33.77
N ASP A 381 10.92 -2.33 -34.58
CA ASP A 381 9.87 -1.41 -35.06
C ASP A 381 8.62 -1.38 -34.15
N VAL A 382 8.74 -1.76 -32.88
CA VAL A 382 7.65 -1.64 -31.89
C VAL A 382 7.30 -0.18 -31.67
N LEU A 383 6.01 0.13 -31.74
CA LEU A 383 5.50 1.46 -31.46
C LEU A 383 4.84 1.51 -30.10
N VAL A 384 5.08 2.59 -29.37
CA VAL A 384 4.50 2.83 -28.05
C VAL A 384 3.87 4.22 -27.98
N PHE A 385 2.60 4.27 -27.57
CA PHE A 385 1.93 5.51 -27.17
C PHE A 385 1.86 5.57 -25.65
N ILE A 386 2.42 6.63 -25.08
CA ILE A 386 2.35 6.93 -23.65
C ILE A 386 1.30 8.00 -23.44
N TYR A 387 0.32 7.69 -22.60
CA TYR A 387 -0.67 8.63 -22.10
C TYR A 387 -0.32 8.92 -20.65
N HIS A 388 0.27 10.07 -20.38
CA HIS A 388 0.67 10.42 -19.02
C HIS A 388 -0.55 10.60 -18.09
N SER A 389 -0.28 10.74 -16.79
CA SER A 389 -1.31 11.08 -15.81
C SER A 389 -2.07 12.34 -16.25
N PRO A 390 -3.41 12.34 -16.12
CA PRO A 390 -4.23 13.46 -16.56
C PRO A 390 -4.03 14.65 -15.64
N ASP A 391 -4.17 15.85 -16.20
CA ASP A 391 -4.35 17.04 -15.37
C ASP A 391 -5.61 16.91 -14.52
N ARG A 392 -5.48 17.27 -13.23
CA ARG A 392 -6.51 17.01 -12.22
C ARG A 392 -7.84 17.69 -12.49
N TRP A 393 -7.81 18.85 -13.15
CA TRP A 393 -8.96 19.72 -13.29
C TRP A 393 -9.58 19.63 -14.68
N THR A 394 -8.75 19.46 -15.71
CA THR A 394 -9.17 19.42 -17.12
C THR A 394 -9.31 18.00 -17.67
N GLY A 395 -8.67 17.02 -17.03
CA GLY A 395 -8.59 15.64 -17.53
C GLY A 395 -7.69 15.45 -18.75
N GLN A 396 -7.06 16.51 -19.24
CA GLN A 396 -6.21 16.44 -20.43
C GLN A 396 -4.97 15.60 -20.13
N ARG A 397 -4.60 14.73 -21.09
CA ARG A 397 -3.41 13.90 -21.02
C ARG A 397 -2.40 14.36 -22.04
N ARG A 398 -1.17 14.60 -21.58
CA ARG A 398 -0.04 14.70 -22.48
C ARG A 398 0.20 13.32 -23.09
N GLN A 399 0.46 13.30 -24.39
CA GLN A 399 0.79 12.09 -25.14
C GLN A 399 2.24 12.17 -25.62
N GLU A 400 2.91 11.03 -25.62
CA GLU A 400 4.25 10.86 -26.16
C GLU A 400 4.26 9.60 -27.04
N PHE A 401 4.92 9.68 -28.19
CA PHE A 401 4.96 8.60 -29.16
C PHE A 401 6.40 8.16 -29.40
N LEU A 402 6.66 6.87 -29.21
CA LEU A 402 7.96 6.25 -29.38
C LEU A 402 7.88 5.27 -30.56
N GLN A 403 8.77 5.47 -31.53
CA GLN A 403 8.71 4.80 -32.84
C GLN A 403 9.61 3.59 -33.00
N SER A 404 10.40 3.25 -31.98
CA SER A 404 11.32 2.11 -32.04
C SER A 404 11.66 1.61 -30.66
N LYS A 405 12.20 0.38 -30.61
CA LYS A 405 12.79 -0.21 -29.41
C LYS A 405 13.84 0.70 -28.77
N ASN A 406 14.71 1.33 -29.57
CA ASN A 406 15.74 2.25 -29.07
C ASN A 406 15.11 3.48 -28.39
N ALA A 407 14.06 4.06 -28.98
CA ALA A 407 13.35 5.18 -28.36
C ALA A 407 12.68 4.77 -27.02
N ILE A 408 12.17 3.54 -26.93
CA ILE A 408 11.62 2.98 -25.68
C ILE A 408 12.74 2.80 -24.64
N GLN A 409 13.92 2.31 -25.04
CA GLN A 409 15.08 2.17 -24.16
C GLN A 409 15.58 3.52 -23.64
N ASP A 410 15.72 4.52 -24.52
CA ASP A 410 16.14 5.87 -24.15
C ASP A 410 15.15 6.50 -23.16
N ARG A 411 13.84 6.34 -23.41
CA ARG A 411 12.81 6.82 -22.49
C ARG A 411 12.86 6.06 -21.16
N ALA A 412 13.02 4.74 -21.17
CA ALA A 412 13.14 3.91 -19.97
C ALA A 412 14.37 4.29 -19.12
N ALA A 413 15.48 4.68 -19.77
CA ALA A 413 16.73 5.07 -19.11
C ALA A 413 16.60 6.36 -18.26
N THR A 414 15.59 7.19 -18.52
CA THR A 414 15.33 8.39 -17.71
C THR A 414 14.77 8.09 -16.31
N PHE A 415 14.24 6.88 -16.10
CA PHE A 415 13.70 6.47 -14.80
C PHE A 415 14.79 5.93 -13.88
N ARG A 416 14.73 6.31 -12.60
CA ARG A 416 15.74 5.92 -11.60
C ARG A 416 15.69 4.45 -11.21
N MET A 417 14.54 3.80 -11.31
CA MET A 417 14.31 2.44 -10.78
C MET A 417 13.29 1.67 -11.63
N ASN A 418 13.52 0.36 -11.79
CA ASN A 418 12.56 -0.63 -12.29
C ASN A 418 11.86 -0.30 -13.63
N ALA A 419 12.60 0.27 -14.58
CA ALA A 419 12.10 0.51 -15.95
C ALA A 419 12.49 -0.58 -16.94
N PHE A 420 13.56 -1.33 -16.66
CA PHE A 420 14.06 -2.37 -17.54
C PHE A 420 13.58 -3.75 -17.08
N PRO A 421 13.16 -4.63 -18.01
CA PRO A 421 12.84 -6.00 -17.68
C PRO A 421 14.09 -6.75 -17.21
N ARG A 422 13.89 -7.79 -16.40
CA ARG A 422 14.99 -8.71 -16.08
C ARG A 422 15.45 -9.39 -17.38
N ARG A 423 16.75 -9.38 -17.65
CA ARG A 423 17.33 -10.15 -18.76
C ARG A 423 16.94 -11.61 -18.59
N VAL A 424 16.06 -12.10 -19.46
CA VAL A 424 15.84 -13.53 -19.60
C VAL A 424 16.85 -13.97 -20.64
N THR A 425 17.93 -14.62 -20.21
CA THR A 425 18.71 -15.46 -21.12
C THR A 425 17.78 -16.56 -21.59
N MET A 426 17.12 -16.32 -22.72
CA MET A 426 16.46 -17.37 -23.48
C MET A 426 17.59 -18.30 -23.91
N ARG A 427 17.69 -19.49 -23.32
CA ARG A 427 18.53 -20.54 -23.91
C ARG A 427 17.90 -20.90 -25.24
N GLY A 428 18.34 -20.24 -26.31
CA GLY A 428 18.15 -20.76 -27.65
C GLY A 428 18.99 -22.02 -27.76
N HIS A 429 18.36 -23.18 -27.98
CA HIS A 429 19.08 -24.27 -28.60
C HIS A 429 19.31 -23.85 -30.05
N ASP A 430 20.54 -23.45 -30.36
CA ASP A 430 20.99 -23.51 -31.75
C ASP A 430 20.99 -24.98 -32.18
N MET A 431 20.72 -25.25 -33.46
CA MET A 431 20.67 -26.59 -34.05
C MET A 431 22.04 -27.32 -34.01
N THR A 432 23.04 -26.70 -33.39
CA THR A 432 24.42 -27.18 -33.19
C THR A 432 24.75 -27.53 -31.73
N GLY A 433 23.85 -27.29 -30.78
CA GLY A 433 24.01 -27.75 -29.38
C GLY A 433 24.99 -26.96 -28.51
N HIS A 434 25.39 -25.74 -28.90
CA HIS A 434 26.23 -24.88 -28.06
C HIS A 434 25.40 -23.86 -27.27
N ASP A 435 25.44 -23.96 -25.93
CA ASP A 435 24.92 -22.94 -25.01
C ASP A 435 25.81 -21.68 -25.12
N LEU A 436 25.32 -20.64 -25.82
CA LEU A 436 25.94 -19.31 -25.77
C LEU A 436 25.45 -18.55 -24.54
N THR A 437 26.29 -18.50 -23.50
CA THR A 437 26.14 -17.56 -22.39
C THR A 437 26.90 -16.28 -22.71
N LEU A 438 26.19 -15.17 -22.91
CA LEU A 438 26.75 -13.81 -22.80
C LEU A 438 26.05 -13.12 -21.63
N GLU A 439 26.87 -12.47 -20.79
CA GLU A 439 26.61 -12.01 -19.42
C GLU A 439 25.44 -11.03 -19.22
#